data_AF-A0A8J3DIA5-F1
#
_entry.id   AF-A0A8J3DIA5-F1
#
_cell.length_a   1.000
_cell.length_b   1.000
_cell.length_c   1.000
_cell.angle_alpha   90.00
_cell.angle_beta   90.00
_cell.angle_gamma   90.00
#
_symmetry.space_group_name_H-M   'P 1'
#
loop_
_entity.id
_entity.type
_entity.pdbx_description
1 polymer ?
#
loop_
_entity_poly.entity_id
_entity_poly.type
_entity_poly.pdbx_seq_one_letter_code
_entity_poly.pdbx_strand_id
1 'polypeptide(L)'
;MARQNHAARGGGDRTNLYDEITAKIINELEQGRLPWVQPWGTAAKAPLAMPRNAATARQYSGINILILWGAVVQYGYPTQHWLTFRQALSLGGNVRKGERGTTVVYADRFTPEDEKRRARETGEEAGSIPFLKRFTVFNTAQCEGLPEDVAIEAPPPPPHMIEPRVEALIRATGIDFRIGGNQAFYVPAHDYVQVPPPQAYFEPIDWHRTALHELGHATGHASRLGRDMSGRFGTRKYAFEELVAEMNAAFCCASIGVVPTVRHADYIGSWLEVLREDNRAIVRAASQASKAADWLLAHLPAEDTGEADTASTDRRAAA
;
A
#
# COMPACT_ATOMS: atom_id res chain seq x y z
N MET A 1 33.01 45.73 11.84
CA MET A 1 32.56 44.49 11.18
C MET A 1 31.98 43.56 12.24
N ALA A 2 30.66 43.59 12.44
CA ALA A 2 29.96 42.74 13.40
C ALA A 2 29.17 41.69 12.62
N ARG A 3 29.54 40.41 12.77
CA ARG A 3 28.80 39.26 12.23
C ARG A 3 27.53 39.10 13.07
N GLN A 4 26.38 39.43 12.48
CA GLN A 4 25.09 39.12 13.08
C GLN A 4 24.86 37.60 12.99
N ASN A 5 24.91 36.94 14.14
CA ASN A 5 24.40 35.59 14.32
C ASN A 5 22.88 35.66 14.23
N HIS A 6 22.30 35.25 13.09
CA HIS A 6 20.88 34.96 13.02
C HIS A 6 20.61 33.69 13.81
N ALA A 7 20.18 33.88 15.06
CA ALA A 7 19.61 32.84 15.90
C ALA A 7 18.51 32.11 15.12
N ALA A 8 18.65 30.79 15.02
CA ALA A 8 17.61 29.91 14.52
C ALA A 8 16.35 30.12 15.38
N ARG A 9 15.34 30.76 14.80
CA ARG A 9 14.00 30.82 15.38
C ARG A 9 13.50 29.38 15.49
N GLY A 10 13.25 28.94 16.72
CA GLY A 10 12.66 27.65 17.04
C GLY A 10 11.39 27.43 16.20
N GLY A 11 11.44 26.41 15.34
CA GLY A 11 10.25 25.91 14.67
C GLY A 11 9.35 25.31 15.74
N GLY A 12 8.22 25.97 15.99
CA GLY A 12 7.20 25.46 16.88
C GLY A 12 6.77 24.04 16.49
N ASP A 13 6.39 23.30 17.51
CA ASP A 13 5.89 21.93 17.57
C ASP A 13 4.80 21.62 16.51
N ARG A 14 5.21 21.52 15.23
CA ARG A 14 4.44 20.88 14.17
C ARG A 14 4.70 19.40 14.33
N THR A 15 3.77 18.71 14.98
CA THR A 15 3.72 17.25 14.99
C THR A 15 4.00 16.75 13.57
N ASN A 16 5.10 16.02 13.43
CA ASN A 16 5.57 15.54 12.14
C ASN A 16 4.53 14.53 11.62
N LEU A 17 4.16 14.63 10.34
CA LEU A 17 3.18 13.71 9.72
C LEU A 17 3.55 12.24 9.90
N TYR A 18 4.85 11.97 9.79
CA TYR A 18 5.39 10.65 10.01
C TYR A 18 5.13 10.16 11.45
N ASP A 19 5.22 11.04 12.45
CA ASP A 19 4.89 10.70 13.83
C ASP A 19 3.40 10.43 14.01
N GLU A 20 2.53 11.26 13.43
CA GLU A 20 1.06 11.08 13.52
C GLU A 20 0.62 9.73 12.94
N ILE A 21 1.10 9.40 11.73
CA ILE A 21 0.79 8.14 11.05
C ILE A 21 1.35 6.97 11.85
N THR A 22 2.64 7.02 12.20
CA THR A 22 3.30 5.90 12.86
C THR A 22 2.72 5.65 14.24
N ALA A 23 2.42 6.69 15.01
CA ALA A 23 1.75 6.55 16.31
C ALA A 23 0.37 5.91 16.18
N LYS A 24 -0.42 6.28 15.16
CA LYS A 24 -1.71 5.62 14.91
C LYS A 24 -1.55 4.11 14.63
N ILE A 25 -0.58 3.75 13.80
CA ILE A 25 -0.31 2.35 13.45
C ILE A 25 0.19 1.57 14.68
N ILE A 26 1.12 2.14 15.46
CA ILE A 26 1.58 1.54 16.72
C ILE A 26 0.40 1.30 17.66
N ASN A 27 -0.48 2.29 17.84
CA ASN A 27 -1.67 2.14 18.70
C ASN A 27 -2.62 1.03 18.23
N GLU A 28 -2.77 0.82 16.92
CA GLU A 28 -3.56 -0.30 16.39
C GLU A 28 -2.89 -1.64 16.71
N LEU A 29 -1.58 -1.76 16.46
CA LEU A 29 -0.80 -2.97 16.73
C LEU A 29 -0.78 -3.35 18.21
N GLU A 30 -0.62 -2.37 19.11
CA GLU A 30 -0.67 -2.58 20.56
C GLU A 30 -2.04 -3.10 21.04
N GLN A 31 -3.10 -2.81 20.29
CA GLN A 31 -4.44 -3.32 20.56
C GLN A 31 -4.73 -4.64 19.80
N GLY A 32 -3.70 -5.28 19.24
CA GLY A 32 -3.81 -6.52 18.49
C GLY A 32 -4.51 -6.37 17.13
N ARG A 33 -4.65 -5.14 16.62
CA ARG A 33 -5.28 -4.87 15.33
C ARG A 33 -4.22 -4.56 14.28
N LEU A 34 -4.33 -5.25 13.15
CA LEU A 34 -3.39 -5.14 12.04
C LEU A 34 -4.05 -4.30 10.93
N PRO A 35 -3.54 -3.08 10.64
CA PRO A 35 -4.18 -2.15 9.73
C PRO A 35 -4.39 -2.68 8.30
N TRP A 36 -3.63 -3.69 7.89
CA TRP A 36 -3.70 -4.34 6.58
C TRP A 36 -4.58 -5.59 6.56
N VAL A 37 -5.05 -6.09 7.70
CA VAL A 37 -6.04 -7.19 7.73
C VAL A 37 -7.45 -6.65 7.63
N GLN A 38 -7.81 -5.69 8.50
CA GLN A 38 -9.15 -5.10 8.71
C GLN A 38 -10.34 -6.09 8.75
N PRO A 39 -11.42 -5.79 9.47
CA PRO A 39 -12.59 -6.66 9.56
C PRO A 39 -13.52 -6.51 8.34
N TRP A 40 -13.03 -6.85 7.15
CA TRP A 40 -13.79 -6.78 5.90
C TRP A 40 -15.09 -7.59 5.98
N GLY A 41 -16.20 -7.03 5.49
CA GLY A 41 -17.48 -7.74 5.32
C GLY A 41 -18.21 -8.17 6.61
N THR A 42 -17.65 -7.93 7.79
CA THR A 42 -18.29 -8.21 9.09
C THR A 42 -18.67 -6.91 9.79
N ALA A 43 -17.68 -6.12 10.19
CA ALA A 43 -17.87 -4.83 10.88
C ALA A 43 -17.82 -3.63 9.92
N ALA A 44 -17.10 -3.74 8.81
CA ALA A 44 -17.04 -2.69 7.79
C ALA A 44 -18.23 -2.80 6.81
N LYS A 45 -18.92 -1.68 6.55
CA LYS A 45 -19.99 -1.63 5.54
C LYS A 45 -19.44 -1.67 4.11
N ALA A 46 -18.19 -1.24 3.90
CA ALA A 46 -17.56 -1.31 2.59
C ALA A 46 -17.09 -2.72 2.26
N PRO A 47 -17.15 -3.09 0.96
CA PRO A 47 -16.55 -4.32 0.48
C PRO A 47 -15.02 -4.28 0.57
N LEU A 48 -14.45 -5.47 0.52
CA LEU A 48 -13.01 -5.66 0.35
C LEU A 48 -12.60 -5.15 -1.04
N ALA A 49 -11.92 -4.01 -1.10
CA ALA A 49 -11.32 -3.48 -2.31
C ALA A 49 -10.19 -2.50 -1.99
N MET A 50 -9.35 -2.26 -3.00
CA MET A 50 -8.31 -1.23 -2.92
C MET A 50 -8.94 0.17 -2.97
N PRO A 51 -8.48 1.12 -2.13
CA PRO A 51 -8.99 2.48 -2.20
C PRO A 51 -8.61 3.10 -3.52
N ARG A 52 -9.55 3.79 -4.17
CA ARG A 52 -9.34 4.43 -5.47
C ARG A 52 -9.90 5.85 -5.52
N ASN A 53 -9.29 6.67 -6.36
CA ASN A 53 -9.79 7.98 -6.67
C ASN A 53 -10.98 7.86 -7.62
N ALA A 54 -12.16 8.29 -7.18
CA ALA A 54 -13.41 8.04 -7.91
C ALA A 54 -13.50 8.82 -9.24
N ALA A 55 -12.76 9.93 -9.38
CA ALA A 55 -12.74 10.73 -10.60
C ALA A 55 -11.78 10.19 -11.67
N THR A 56 -10.75 9.44 -11.27
CA THR A 56 -9.68 8.99 -12.18
C THR A 56 -9.53 7.47 -12.26
N ALA A 57 -10.31 6.73 -11.47
CA ALA A 57 -10.20 5.29 -11.23
C ALA A 57 -8.83 4.79 -10.70
N ARG A 58 -7.84 5.68 -10.51
CA ARG A 58 -6.50 5.32 -10.04
C ARG A 58 -6.57 4.83 -8.59
N GLN A 59 -5.96 3.69 -8.33
CA GLN A 59 -5.79 3.15 -6.99
C GLN A 59 -4.79 3.99 -6.18
N TYR A 60 -5.03 4.15 -4.89
CA TYR A 60 -4.07 4.72 -3.97
C TYR A 60 -2.97 3.69 -3.66
N SER A 61 -1.77 4.20 -3.40
CA SER A 61 -0.59 3.39 -3.10
C SER A 61 0.05 3.76 -1.77
N GLY A 62 0.91 2.87 -1.26
CA GLY A 62 1.71 3.08 -0.07
C GLY A 62 0.86 3.24 1.18
N ILE A 63 1.29 4.14 2.05
CA ILE A 63 0.63 4.36 3.34
C ILE A 63 -0.82 4.84 3.21
N ASN A 64 -1.18 5.46 2.09
CA ASN A 64 -2.55 5.92 1.86
C ASN A 64 -3.54 4.75 1.83
N ILE A 65 -3.12 3.54 1.45
CA ILE A 65 -3.99 2.36 1.50
C ILE A 65 -4.44 2.12 2.95
N LEU A 66 -3.49 2.04 3.88
CA LEU A 66 -3.79 1.78 5.30
C LEU A 66 -4.60 2.92 5.94
N ILE A 67 -4.26 4.17 5.59
CA ILE A 67 -4.98 5.35 6.09
C ILE A 67 -6.46 5.29 5.68
N LEU A 68 -6.72 5.02 4.40
CA LEU A 68 -8.06 5.03 3.83
C LEU A 68 -8.86 3.80 4.26
N TRP A 69 -8.26 2.62 4.31
CA TRP A 69 -8.88 1.43 4.90
C TRP A 69 -9.26 1.64 6.36
N GLY A 70 -8.37 2.22 7.15
CA GLY A 70 -8.66 2.59 8.54
C GLY A 70 -9.81 3.58 8.64
N ALA A 71 -9.89 4.57 7.74
CA ALA A 71 -10.99 5.53 7.71
C ALA A 71 -12.34 4.88 7.32
N VAL A 72 -12.34 3.99 6.33
CA VAL A 72 -13.54 3.21 5.94
C VAL A 72 -14.09 2.45 7.13
N VAL A 73 -13.24 1.74 7.87
CA VAL A 73 -13.65 0.95 9.03
C VAL A 73 -14.09 1.85 10.19
N GLN A 74 -13.29 2.87 10.51
CA GLN A 74 -13.54 3.78 11.63
C GLN A 74 -14.86 4.56 11.50
N TYR A 75 -15.19 5.01 10.28
CA TYR A 75 -16.38 5.82 10.01
C TYR A 75 -17.52 5.04 9.36
N GLY A 76 -17.33 3.74 9.11
CA GLY A 76 -18.35 2.87 8.52
C GLY A 76 -18.76 3.29 7.11
N TYR A 77 -17.82 3.81 6.31
CA TYR A 77 -18.10 4.18 4.92
C TYR A 77 -18.44 2.92 4.09
N PRO A 78 -19.37 3.01 3.12
CA PRO A 78 -19.82 1.87 2.32
C PRO A 78 -19.01 1.65 1.03
N THR A 79 -18.07 2.53 0.69
CA THR A 79 -17.27 2.44 -0.55
C THR A 79 -15.80 2.65 -0.27
N GLN A 80 -14.94 2.21 -1.20
CA GLN A 80 -13.51 2.49 -1.22
C GLN A 80 -13.16 3.65 -2.17
N HIS A 81 -14.14 4.50 -2.48
CA HIS A 81 -14.03 5.58 -3.44
C HIS A 81 -13.81 6.92 -2.76
N TRP A 82 -12.77 7.63 -3.20
CA TRP A 82 -12.35 8.88 -2.57
C TRP A 82 -12.18 10.00 -3.59
N LEU A 83 -12.52 11.22 -3.18
CA LEU A 83 -12.47 12.42 -3.99
C LEU A 83 -11.87 13.58 -3.18
N THR A 84 -11.09 14.44 -3.81
CA THR A 84 -10.87 15.78 -3.24
C THR A 84 -12.15 16.61 -3.33
N PHE A 85 -12.27 17.65 -2.50
CA PHE A 85 -13.40 18.58 -2.58
C PHE A 85 -13.59 19.16 -4.00
N ARG A 86 -12.49 19.52 -4.67
CA ARG A 86 -12.52 20.04 -6.05
C ARG A 86 -12.98 18.99 -7.05
N GLN A 87 -12.60 17.72 -6.88
CA GLN A 87 -13.05 16.64 -7.75
C GLN A 87 -14.55 16.38 -7.58
N ALA A 88 -15.07 16.39 -6.34
CA ALA A 88 -16.50 16.27 -6.09
C ALA A 88 -17.29 17.37 -6.84
N LEU A 89 -16.84 18.63 -6.74
CA LEU A 89 -17.42 19.76 -7.47
C LEU A 89 -17.35 19.60 -8.99
N SER A 90 -16.20 19.15 -9.53
CA SER A 90 -16.05 18.96 -10.98
C SER A 90 -16.94 17.85 -11.54
N LEU A 91 -17.37 16.91 -10.70
CA LEU A 91 -18.31 15.85 -11.05
C LEU A 91 -19.78 16.26 -10.85
N GLY A 92 -20.05 17.52 -10.50
CA GLY A 92 -21.40 18.03 -10.26
C GLY A 92 -21.95 17.79 -8.86
N GLY A 93 -21.20 17.07 -8.01
CA GLY A 93 -21.55 16.85 -6.61
C GLY A 93 -20.94 17.89 -5.67
N ASN A 94 -21.18 17.72 -4.38
CA ASN A 94 -20.60 18.54 -3.33
C ASN A 94 -20.37 17.73 -2.06
N VAL A 95 -19.39 18.10 -1.25
CA VAL A 95 -19.22 17.51 0.08
C VAL A 95 -20.30 18.09 1.00
N ARG A 96 -21.03 17.22 1.72
CA ARG A 96 -22.09 17.68 2.62
C ARG A 96 -21.55 18.56 3.74
N LYS A 97 -22.33 19.56 4.14
CA LYS A 97 -21.94 20.49 5.20
C LYS A 97 -21.68 19.75 6.53
N GLY A 98 -20.51 19.98 7.12
CA GLY A 98 -20.12 19.40 8.41
C GLY A 98 -19.26 18.13 8.30
N GLU A 99 -19.15 17.54 7.11
CA GLU A 99 -18.26 16.40 6.85
C GLU A 99 -16.79 16.78 7.06
N ARG A 100 -16.00 15.83 7.58
CA ARG A 100 -14.55 15.97 7.76
C ARG A 100 -13.84 15.02 6.81
N GLY A 101 -12.87 15.54 6.08
CA GLY A 101 -12.08 14.74 5.15
C GLY A 101 -10.96 13.97 5.85
N THR A 102 -10.49 12.92 5.19
CA THR A 102 -9.33 12.13 5.58
C THR A 102 -8.08 12.71 4.94
N THR A 103 -6.98 12.82 5.69
CA THR A 103 -5.71 13.33 5.15
C THR A 103 -4.90 12.20 4.54
N VAL A 104 -4.57 12.31 3.26
CA VAL A 104 -3.63 11.44 2.54
C VAL A 104 -2.35 12.20 2.22
N VAL A 105 -1.30 11.45 1.88
CA VAL A 105 0.04 12.00 1.70
C VAL A 105 0.62 11.67 0.34
N TYR A 106 1.27 12.64 -0.28
CA TYR A 106 2.00 12.48 -1.53
C TYR A 106 3.47 12.80 -1.30
N ALA A 107 4.32 11.79 -1.45
CA ALA A 107 5.77 11.95 -1.36
C ALA A 107 6.37 12.03 -2.77
N ASP A 108 7.18 13.05 -3.00
CA ASP A 108 7.85 13.27 -4.29
C ASP A 108 9.15 14.05 -4.07
N ARG A 109 9.97 14.22 -5.10
CA ARG A 109 11.25 14.90 -5.03
C ARG A 109 11.28 16.03 -6.04
N PHE A 110 11.92 17.15 -5.67
CA PHE A 110 12.23 18.20 -6.62
C PHE A 110 13.74 18.44 -6.65
N THR A 111 14.25 18.81 -7.81
CA THR A 111 15.67 19.17 -7.97
C THR A 111 15.76 20.70 -8.01
N PRO A 112 16.43 21.35 -7.04
CA PRO A 112 16.67 22.79 -7.08
C PRO A 112 17.38 23.23 -8.36
N GLU A 113 17.09 24.42 -8.88
CA GLU A 113 17.72 24.92 -10.11
C GLU A 113 19.24 25.07 -9.97
N ASP A 114 19.73 25.45 -8.79
CA ASP A 114 21.18 25.52 -8.53
C ASP A 114 21.85 24.14 -8.61
N GLU A 115 21.16 23.08 -8.16
CA GLU A 115 21.64 21.70 -8.29
C GLU A 115 21.62 21.22 -9.75
N LYS A 116 20.58 21.57 -10.51
CA LYS A 116 20.55 21.31 -11.96
C LYS A 116 21.70 22.02 -12.68
N ARG A 117 22.03 23.26 -12.28
CA ARG A 117 23.14 24.03 -12.84
C ARG A 117 24.48 23.38 -12.51
N ARG A 118 24.72 23.04 -11.24
CA ARG A 118 25.93 22.33 -10.78
C ARG A 118 26.15 21.04 -11.57
N ALA A 119 25.13 20.20 -11.67
CA ALA A 119 25.18 18.94 -12.43
C ALA A 119 25.55 19.14 -13.91
N ARG A 120 25.04 20.20 -14.56
CA ARG A 120 25.41 20.53 -15.95
C ARG A 120 26.86 20.99 -16.08
N GLU A 121 27.40 21.68 -15.08
CA GLU A 121 28.76 22.22 -15.09
C GLU A 121 29.82 21.17 -14.71
N THR A 122 29.51 20.30 -13.74
CA THR A 122 30.46 19.30 -13.21
C THR A 122 30.32 17.93 -13.86
N GLY A 123 29.20 17.65 -14.52
CA GLY A 123 28.86 16.32 -15.03
C GLY A 123 28.42 15.33 -13.93
N GLU A 124 28.28 15.79 -12.68
CA GLU A 124 27.80 14.98 -11.56
C GLU A 124 26.26 14.91 -11.52
N GLU A 125 25.69 13.94 -10.79
CA GLU A 125 24.24 13.86 -10.60
C GLU A 125 23.69 15.04 -9.78
N ALA A 126 22.52 15.55 -10.18
CA ALA A 126 21.85 16.64 -9.50
C ALA A 126 21.21 16.17 -8.18
N GLY A 127 21.49 16.89 -7.09
CA GLY A 127 20.87 16.62 -5.80
C GLY A 127 19.37 16.92 -5.82
N SER A 128 18.55 15.96 -5.39
CA SER A 128 17.09 16.14 -5.28
C SER A 128 16.65 16.19 -3.82
N ILE A 129 15.70 17.08 -3.51
CA ILE A 129 15.14 17.28 -2.18
C ILE A 129 13.76 16.58 -2.12
N PRO A 130 13.55 15.66 -1.18
CA PRO A 130 12.25 15.04 -0.97
C PRO A 130 11.28 16.02 -0.29
N PHE A 131 10.01 15.95 -0.66
CA PHE A 131 8.93 16.66 0.00
C PHE A 131 7.72 15.74 0.23
N LEU A 132 6.87 16.12 1.17
CA LEU A 132 5.62 15.46 1.47
C LEU A 132 4.48 16.49 1.41
N LYS A 133 3.52 16.28 0.52
CA LYS A 133 2.28 17.08 0.44
C LYS A 133 1.16 16.35 1.14
N ARG A 134 0.29 17.13 1.79
CA ARG A 134 -0.95 16.63 2.40
C ARG A 134 -2.10 16.99 1.49
N PHE A 135 -2.99 16.05 1.25
CA PHE A 135 -4.26 16.28 0.59
C PHE A 135 -5.40 15.82 1.49
N THR A 136 -6.53 16.50 1.39
CA THR A 136 -7.76 16.10 2.08
C THR A 136 -8.70 15.49 1.06
N VAL A 137 -9.07 14.24 1.31
CA VAL A 137 -10.01 13.49 0.48
C VAL A 137 -11.24 13.12 1.30
N PHE A 138 -12.35 12.93 0.60
CA PHE A 138 -13.65 12.62 1.16
C PHE A 138 -14.12 11.33 0.49
N ASN A 139 -14.70 10.43 1.27
CA ASN A 139 -15.34 9.25 0.71
C ASN A 139 -16.55 9.68 -0.13
N THR A 140 -16.89 8.97 -1.20
CA THR A 140 -18.06 9.33 -2.03
C THR A 140 -19.35 9.37 -1.21
N ALA A 141 -19.46 8.55 -0.16
CA ALA A 141 -20.57 8.58 0.77
C ALA A 141 -20.67 9.86 1.61
N GLN A 142 -19.65 10.72 1.63
CA GLN A 142 -19.68 12.05 2.26
C GLN A 142 -20.20 13.15 1.32
N CYS A 143 -20.40 12.82 0.05
CA CYS A 143 -20.84 13.77 -0.97
C CYS A 143 -22.33 13.62 -1.26
N GLU A 144 -22.92 14.65 -1.85
CA GLU A 144 -24.27 14.69 -2.40
C GLU A 144 -24.21 15.14 -3.87
N GLY A 145 -25.19 14.75 -4.68
CA GLY A 145 -25.27 15.15 -6.09
C GLY A 145 -24.18 14.56 -7.00
N LEU A 146 -23.46 13.52 -6.56
CA LEU A 146 -22.52 12.81 -7.43
C LEU A 146 -23.29 11.94 -8.45
N PRO A 147 -22.73 11.73 -9.66
CA PRO A 147 -23.21 10.74 -10.61
C PRO A 147 -23.27 9.34 -9.98
N GLU A 148 -24.27 8.54 -10.36
CA GLU A 148 -24.51 7.22 -9.77
C GLU A 148 -23.33 6.26 -9.98
N ASP A 149 -22.70 6.29 -11.15
CA ASP A 149 -21.54 5.47 -11.53
C ASP A 149 -20.29 5.73 -10.68
N VAL A 150 -20.11 6.96 -10.18
CA VAL A 150 -18.98 7.34 -9.30
C VAL A 150 -19.16 6.77 -7.89
N ALA A 151 -20.40 6.51 -7.46
CA ALA A 151 -20.73 6.09 -6.11
C ALA A 151 -20.88 4.57 -5.94
N ILE A 152 -20.88 3.79 -7.02
CA ILE A 152 -21.11 2.34 -6.98
C ILE A 152 -19.79 1.58 -6.90
N GLU A 153 -19.61 0.79 -5.83
CA GLU A 153 -18.54 -0.20 -5.82
C GLU A 153 -18.92 -1.39 -6.71
N ALA A 154 -17.98 -1.90 -7.50
CA ALA A 154 -18.15 -3.16 -8.21
C ALA A 154 -18.35 -4.31 -7.20
N PRO A 155 -19.22 -5.29 -7.50
CA PRO A 155 -19.33 -6.48 -6.67
C PRO A 155 -17.99 -7.24 -6.64
N PRO A 156 -17.67 -7.91 -5.53
CA PRO A 156 -16.48 -8.74 -5.47
C PRO A 156 -16.55 -9.86 -6.53
N PRO A 157 -15.39 -10.34 -7.01
CA PRO A 157 -15.36 -11.46 -7.94
C PRO A 157 -16.06 -12.69 -7.33
N PRO A 158 -16.77 -13.49 -8.14
CA PRO A 158 -17.38 -14.72 -7.66
C PRO A 158 -16.35 -15.64 -6.99
N PRO A 159 -16.66 -16.29 -5.85
CA PRO A 159 -15.69 -17.09 -5.10
C PRO A 159 -14.93 -18.14 -5.93
N HIS A 160 -15.61 -18.79 -6.87
CA HIS A 160 -15.03 -19.80 -7.75
C HIS A 160 -13.98 -19.26 -8.74
N MET A 161 -13.92 -17.94 -8.94
CA MET A 161 -12.92 -17.29 -9.80
C MET A 161 -11.67 -16.85 -9.04
N ILE A 162 -11.72 -16.78 -7.71
CA ILE A 162 -10.64 -16.20 -6.90
C ILE A 162 -9.38 -17.08 -6.91
N GLU A 163 -9.50 -18.34 -6.53
CA GLU A 163 -8.36 -19.28 -6.47
C GLU A 163 -7.69 -19.46 -7.85
N PRO A 164 -8.43 -19.71 -8.95
CA PRO A 164 -7.82 -19.81 -10.29
C PRO A 164 -7.05 -18.57 -10.71
N ARG A 165 -7.49 -17.37 -10.30
CA ARG A 165 -6.76 -16.11 -10.58
C ARG A 165 -5.45 -16.03 -9.82
N VAL A 166 -5.41 -16.44 -8.55
CA VAL A 166 -4.17 -16.46 -7.77
C VAL A 166 -3.19 -17.49 -8.35
N GLU A 167 -3.66 -18.68 -8.73
CA GLU A 167 -2.81 -19.67 -9.38
C GLU A 167 -2.28 -19.20 -10.75
N ALA A 168 -3.13 -18.55 -11.55
CA ALA A 168 -2.74 -17.97 -12.82
C ALA A 168 -1.69 -16.88 -12.64
N LEU A 169 -1.85 -16.04 -11.62
CA LEU A 169 -0.85 -15.05 -11.23
C LEU A 169 0.47 -15.72 -10.86
N ILE A 170 0.47 -16.72 -9.97
CA ILE A 170 1.68 -17.46 -9.57
C ILE A 170 2.43 -17.95 -10.81
N ARG A 171 1.74 -18.62 -11.74
CA ARG A 171 2.34 -19.12 -12.98
C ARG A 171 2.89 -17.99 -13.86
N ALA A 172 2.16 -16.89 -13.99
CA ALA A 172 2.53 -15.79 -14.87
C ALA A 172 3.75 -14.98 -14.37
N THR A 173 4.03 -14.97 -13.06
CA THR A 173 5.22 -14.29 -12.51
C THR A 173 6.55 -14.89 -13.00
N GLY A 174 6.55 -16.16 -13.42
CA GLY A 174 7.77 -16.87 -13.84
C GLY A 174 8.77 -17.14 -12.70
N ILE A 175 8.41 -16.88 -11.44
CA ILE A 175 9.23 -17.22 -10.28
C ILE A 175 9.22 -18.76 -10.11
N ASP A 176 10.37 -19.35 -9.82
CA ASP A 176 10.47 -20.78 -9.51
C ASP A 176 9.67 -21.07 -8.22
N PHE A 177 8.47 -21.62 -8.39
CA PHE A 177 7.50 -21.86 -7.34
C PHE A 177 7.33 -23.37 -7.14
N ARG A 178 7.77 -23.85 -5.98
CA ARG A 178 7.87 -25.28 -5.67
C ARG A 178 6.86 -25.66 -4.59
N ILE A 179 6.18 -26.78 -4.81
CA ILE A 179 5.21 -27.34 -3.86
C ILE A 179 5.83 -28.57 -3.19
N GLY A 180 5.86 -28.58 -1.85
CA GLY A 180 6.43 -29.66 -1.06
C GLY A 180 6.95 -29.23 0.31
N GLY A 181 7.46 -30.18 1.09
CA GLY A 181 7.93 -29.92 2.45
C GLY A 181 6.78 -29.54 3.41
N ASN A 182 7.15 -28.97 4.56
CA ASN A 182 6.24 -28.59 5.64
C ASN A 182 6.39 -27.12 6.08
N GLN A 183 7.17 -26.32 5.34
CA GLN A 183 7.38 -24.90 5.61
C GLN A 183 7.28 -24.10 4.31
N ALA A 184 6.74 -22.89 4.41
CA ALA A 184 6.72 -21.90 3.34
C ALA A 184 7.86 -20.91 3.54
N PHE A 185 8.57 -20.59 2.46
CA PHE A 185 9.68 -19.63 2.47
C PHE A 185 10.09 -19.20 1.06
N TYR A 186 10.70 -18.02 0.95
CA TYR A 186 11.51 -17.62 -0.20
C TYR A 186 13.00 -17.76 0.11
N VAL A 187 13.81 -18.26 -0.85
CA VAL A 187 15.27 -18.38 -0.71
C VAL A 187 16.00 -17.40 -1.63
N PRO A 188 16.48 -16.24 -1.12
CA PRO A 188 17.10 -15.21 -1.95
C PRO A 188 18.31 -15.67 -2.77
N ALA A 189 19.14 -16.55 -2.21
CA ALA A 189 20.38 -17.01 -2.85
C ALA A 189 20.14 -17.92 -4.07
N HIS A 190 18.98 -18.58 -4.13
CA HIS A 190 18.63 -19.53 -5.19
C HIS A 190 17.40 -19.10 -5.99
N ASP A 191 16.83 -17.95 -5.65
CA ASP A 191 15.67 -17.34 -6.30
C ASP A 191 14.50 -18.32 -6.51
N TYR A 192 14.04 -18.97 -5.44
CA TYR A 192 12.84 -19.81 -5.50
C TYR A 192 11.95 -19.64 -4.27
N VAL A 193 10.67 -19.87 -4.47
CA VAL A 193 9.64 -19.97 -3.44
C VAL A 193 9.33 -21.45 -3.19
N GLN A 194 9.26 -21.84 -1.93
CA GLN A 194 8.75 -23.12 -1.49
C GLN A 194 7.47 -22.90 -0.69
N VAL A 195 6.42 -23.67 -0.98
CA VAL A 195 5.20 -23.71 -0.18
C VAL A 195 4.78 -25.17 0.05
N PRO A 196 4.26 -25.53 1.23
CA PRO A 196 3.70 -26.86 1.46
C PRO A 196 2.56 -27.19 0.47
N PRO A 197 2.23 -28.48 0.30
CA PRO A 197 1.06 -28.87 -0.47
C PRO A 197 -0.22 -28.20 0.07
N PRO A 198 -1.19 -27.82 -0.79
CA PRO A 198 -2.47 -27.24 -0.35
C PRO A 198 -3.19 -28.04 0.74
N GLN A 199 -3.03 -29.36 0.73
CA GLN A 199 -3.61 -30.29 1.71
C GLN A 199 -3.02 -30.14 3.12
N ALA A 200 -1.91 -29.42 3.29
CA ALA A 200 -1.31 -29.12 4.59
C ALA A 200 -2.02 -27.94 5.30
N TYR A 201 -2.92 -27.23 4.62
CA TYR A 201 -3.65 -26.08 5.15
C TYR A 201 -5.04 -26.50 5.57
N PHE A 202 -5.54 -25.94 6.67
CA PHE A 202 -6.89 -26.20 7.16
C PHE A 202 -7.94 -25.60 6.20
N GLU A 203 -7.75 -24.35 5.81
CA GLU A 203 -8.56 -23.69 4.78
C GLU A 203 -7.77 -23.59 3.46
N PRO A 204 -8.31 -24.03 2.31
CA PRO A 204 -7.64 -23.93 1.00
C PRO A 204 -7.18 -22.51 0.64
N ILE A 205 -7.93 -21.50 1.08
CA ILE A 205 -7.61 -20.10 0.81
C ILE A 205 -6.33 -19.63 1.54
N ASP A 206 -5.94 -20.27 2.64
CA ASP A 206 -4.71 -19.92 3.38
C ASP A 206 -3.45 -20.32 2.63
N TRP A 207 -3.54 -21.35 1.77
CA TRP A 207 -2.45 -21.69 0.85
C TRP A 207 -2.16 -20.53 -0.11
N HIS A 208 -3.21 -19.90 -0.65
CA HIS A 208 -3.10 -18.76 -1.56
C HIS A 208 -2.56 -17.51 -0.87
N ARG A 209 -3.03 -17.22 0.36
CA ARG A 209 -2.48 -16.14 1.19
C ARG A 209 -1.00 -16.35 1.49
N THR A 210 -0.62 -17.60 1.78
CA THR A 210 0.77 -18.00 1.99
C THR A 210 1.61 -17.76 0.73
N ALA A 211 1.15 -18.26 -0.42
CA ALA A 211 1.84 -18.09 -1.68
C ALA A 211 2.11 -16.61 -2.01
N LEU A 212 1.10 -15.74 -1.83
CA LEU A 212 1.23 -14.30 -2.08
C LEU A 212 2.22 -13.61 -1.13
N HIS A 213 2.32 -14.07 0.12
CA HIS A 213 3.33 -13.59 1.07
C HIS A 213 4.75 -13.96 0.59
N GLU A 214 5.01 -15.24 0.29
CA GLU A 214 6.34 -15.68 -0.16
C GLU A 214 6.74 -15.06 -1.50
N LEU A 215 5.78 -14.89 -2.42
CA LEU A 215 5.98 -14.14 -3.66
C LEU A 215 6.31 -12.67 -3.38
N GLY A 216 5.72 -12.08 -2.33
CA GLY A 216 6.08 -10.77 -1.82
C GLY A 216 7.57 -10.66 -1.54
N HIS A 217 8.13 -11.60 -0.77
CA HIS A 217 9.58 -11.68 -0.56
C HIS A 217 10.35 -11.88 -1.86
N ALA A 218 9.87 -12.76 -2.74
CA ALA A 218 10.52 -13.01 -4.01
C ALA A 218 10.67 -11.72 -4.82
N THR A 219 9.68 -10.84 -4.88
CA THR A 219 9.83 -9.55 -5.60
C THR A 219 11.03 -8.71 -5.16
N GLY A 220 11.56 -8.94 -3.95
CA GLY A 220 12.73 -8.24 -3.40
C GLY A 220 14.07 -8.63 -4.02
N HIS A 221 14.14 -9.68 -4.85
CA HIS A 221 15.39 -10.10 -5.49
C HIS A 221 16.05 -9.02 -6.34
N ALA A 222 17.38 -9.12 -6.52
CA ALA A 222 18.20 -8.14 -7.23
C ALA A 222 17.80 -7.95 -8.71
N SER A 223 17.26 -8.99 -9.36
CA SER A 223 16.75 -8.91 -10.74
C SER A 223 15.33 -8.32 -10.84
N ARG A 224 14.66 -8.04 -9.72
CA ARG A 224 13.28 -7.54 -9.64
C ARG A 224 13.25 -6.15 -8.98
N LEU A 225 12.74 -6.02 -7.76
CA LEU A 225 12.66 -4.73 -7.07
C LEU A 225 13.92 -4.39 -6.26
N GLY A 226 14.88 -5.31 -6.15
CA GLY A 226 16.21 -5.05 -5.58
C GLY A 226 16.17 -4.51 -4.15
N ARG A 227 15.34 -5.10 -3.28
CA ARG A 227 15.26 -4.72 -1.86
C ARG A 227 16.44 -5.32 -1.07
N ASP A 228 16.72 -4.74 0.09
CA ASP A 228 17.75 -5.27 0.99
C ASP A 228 17.25 -6.53 1.72
N MET A 229 17.55 -7.70 1.15
CA MET A 229 17.22 -9.01 1.71
C MET A 229 18.34 -9.59 2.60
N SER A 230 19.31 -8.77 3.07
CA SER A 230 20.46 -9.25 3.85
C SER A 230 20.15 -9.54 5.34
N GLY A 231 18.95 -9.19 5.81
CA GLY A 231 18.51 -9.41 7.18
C GLY A 231 18.41 -10.90 7.52
N ARG A 232 18.83 -11.27 8.74
CA ARG A 232 18.62 -12.62 9.28
C ARG A 232 17.42 -12.65 10.22
N PHE A 233 16.82 -13.82 10.41
CA PHE A 233 15.73 -14.01 11.38
C PHE A 233 16.08 -13.38 12.74
N GLY A 234 15.12 -12.65 13.32
CA GLY A 234 15.29 -11.92 14.58
C GLY A 234 16.00 -10.56 14.46
N THR A 235 16.46 -10.15 13.27
CA THR A 235 17.02 -8.81 13.06
C THR A 235 15.96 -7.80 12.63
N ARG A 236 16.19 -6.52 12.91
CA ARG A 236 15.30 -5.42 12.46
C ARG A 236 15.11 -5.37 10.94
N LYS A 237 16.18 -5.66 10.17
CA LYS A 237 16.09 -5.73 8.70
C LYS A 237 15.13 -6.82 8.25
N TYR A 238 15.21 -7.99 8.88
CA TYR A 238 14.30 -9.09 8.60
C TYR A 238 12.85 -8.75 8.99
N ALA A 239 12.64 -8.20 10.20
CA ALA A 239 11.32 -7.75 10.63
C ALA A 239 10.69 -6.68 9.70
N PHE A 240 11.51 -5.78 9.16
CA PHE A 240 11.07 -4.80 8.17
C PHE A 240 10.64 -5.46 6.85
N GLU A 241 11.36 -6.47 6.37
CA GLU A 241 10.99 -7.19 5.14
C GLU A 241 9.75 -8.08 5.35
N GLU A 242 9.57 -8.70 6.52
CA GLU A 242 8.31 -9.38 6.90
C GLU A 242 7.12 -8.41 6.87
N LEU A 243 7.31 -7.19 7.40
CA LEU A 243 6.28 -6.14 7.36
C LEU A 243 5.91 -5.77 5.91
N VAL A 244 6.91 -5.71 5.01
CA VAL A 244 6.68 -5.49 3.57
C VAL A 244 5.91 -6.65 2.94
N ALA A 245 6.28 -7.90 3.22
CA ALA A 245 5.65 -9.09 2.66
C ALA A 245 4.20 -9.27 3.12
N GLU A 246 3.91 -9.02 4.41
CA GLU A 246 2.55 -9.07 4.96
C GLU A 246 1.63 -8.00 4.34
N MET A 247 2.09 -6.75 4.23
CA MET A 247 1.31 -5.71 3.55
C MET A 247 1.13 -6.00 2.06
N ASN A 248 2.17 -6.50 1.39
CA ASN A 248 2.08 -6.92 -0.01
C ASN A 248 1.00 -7.99 -0.20
N ALA A 249 1.03 -9.03 0.64
CA ALA A 249 0.05 -10.11 0.58
C ALA A 249 -1.37 -9.57 0.78
N ALA A 250 -1.57 -8.67 1.75
CA ALA A 250 -2.84 -8.01 1.97
C ALA A 250 -3.33 -7.18 0.78
N PHE A 251 -2.44 -6.41 0.13
CA PHE A 251 -2.79 -5.60 -1.05
C PHE A 251 -3.14 -6.47 -2.26
N CYS A 252 -2.38 -7.55 -2.50
CA CYS A 252 -2.70 -8.53 -3.54
C CYS A 252 -4.03 -9.23 -3.27
N CYS A 253 -4.24 -9.67 -2.02
CA CYS A 253 -5.47 -10.29 -1.57
C CYS A 253 -6.69 -9.38 -1.83
N ALA A 254 -6.62 -8.13 -1.37
CA ALA A 254 -7.70 -7.16 -1.59
C ALA A 254 -7.95 -6.84 -3.07
N SER A 255 -6.91 -6.88 -3.91
CA SER A 255 -7.04 -6.63 -5.35
C SER A 255 -7.70 -7.80 -6.12
N ILE A 256 -7.54 -9.03 -5.63
CA ILE A 256 -8.06 -10.26 -6.28
C ILE A 256 -9.36 -10.75 -5.60
N GLY A 257 -9.78 -10.12 -4.50
CA GLY A 257 -11.00 -10.44 -3.77
C GLY A 257 -10.83 -11.48 -2.65
N VAL A 258 -9.60 -11.81 -2.26
CA VAL A 258 -9.29 -12.65 -1.11
C VAL A 258 -9.28 -11.79 0.15
N VAL A 259 -10.08 -12.12 1.17
CA VAL A 259 -9.99 -11.42 2.47
C VAL A 259 -8.59 -11.62 3.06
N PRO A 260 -7.81 -10.56 3.33
CA PRO A 260 -6.49 -10.69 3.95
C PRO A 260 -6.59 -11.31 5.36
N THR A 261 -5.57 -12.06 5.75
CA THR A 261 -5.36 -12.50 7.14
C THR A 261 -3.89 -12.27 7.50
N VAL A 262 -3.55 -12.34 8.79
CA VAL A 262 -2.15 -12.36 9.23
C VAL A 262 -1.75 -13.78 9.52
N ARG A 263 -0.57 -14.16 9.01
CA ARG A 263 -0.01 -15.50 9.20
C ARG A 263 0.82 -15.62 10.47
N HIS A 264 1.50 -14.54 10.86
CA HIS A 264 2.49 -14.57 11.93
C HIS A 264 2.32 -13.40 12.90
N ALA A 265 1.30 -13.45 13.76
CA ALA A 265 1.12 -12.47 14.82
C ALA A 265 2.33 -12.37 15.77
N ASP A 266 3.19 -13.40 15.79
CA ASP A 266 4.44 -13.43 16.55
C ASP A 266 5.42 -12.31 16.17
N TYR A 267 5.34 -11.76 14.95
CA TYR A 267 6.19 -10.65 14.53
C TYR A 267 5.71 -9.28 15.03
N ILE A 268 4.51 -9.14 15.61
CA ILE A 268 3.97 -7.84 16.07
C ILE A 268 4.97 -7.13 17.00
N GLY A 269 5.60 -7.88 17.93
CA GLY A 269 6.62 -7.32 18.83
C GLY A 269 7.81 -6.74 18.05
N SER A 270 8.34 -7.49 17.08
CA SER A 270 9.46 -7.03 16.26
C SER A 270 9.10 -5.87 15.33
N TRP A 271 7.86 -5.80 14.82
CA TRP A 271 7.38 -4.66 14.05
C TRP A 271 7.24 -3.41 14.91
N LEU A 272 6.71 -3.55 16.13
CA LEU A 272 6.63 -2.43 17.08
C LEU A 272 8.00 -1.85 17.39
N GLU A 273 9.03 -2.68 17.55
CA GLU A 273 10.41 -2.21 17.74
C GLU A 273 10.91 -1.40 16.53
N VAL A 274 10.72 -1.91 15.31
CA VAL A 274 11.08 -1.21 14.07
C VAL A 274 10.37 0.15 13.95
N LEU A 275 9.07 0.20 14.26
CA LEU A 275 8.27 1.41 14.12
C LEU A 275 8.55 2.47 15.18
N ARG A 276 8.90 2.05 16.42
CA ARG A 276 9.27 2.97 17.51
C ARG A 276 10.63 3.62 17.29
N GLU A 277 11.55 2.92 16.64
CA GLU A 277 12.89 3.45 16.34
C GLU A 277 12.91 4.37 15.12
N ASP A 278 12.07 4.12 14.12
CA ASP A 278 12.01 4.93 12.90
C ASP A 278 10.57 5.25 12.52
N ASN A 279 10.17 6.50 12.77
CA ASN A 279 8.85 7.04 12.44
C ASN A 279 8.52 7.06 10.94
N ARG A 280 9.48 6.76 10.05
CA ARG A 280 9.27 6.61 8.60
C ARG A 280 9.19 5.17 8.16
N ALA A 281 9.48 4.20 9.04
CA ALA A 281 9.53 2.79 8.67
C ALA A 281 8.22 2.30 8.05
N ILE A 282 7.07 2.60 8.64
CA ILE A 282 5.77 2.17 8.08
C ILE A 282 5.50 2.76 6.69
N VAL A 283 5.85 4.03 6.47
CA VAL A 283 5.65 4.68 5.17
C VAL A 283 6.54 4.04 4.10
N ARG A 284 7.80 3.72 4.45
CA ARG A 284 8.73 3.02 3.55
C ARG A 284 8.26 1.59 3.29
N ALA A 285 7.85 0.86 4.32
CA ALA A 285 7.39 -0.52 4.20
C ALA A 285 6.12 -0.58 3.34
N ALA A 286 5.13 0.28 3.59
CA ALA A 286 3.92 0.34 2.77
C ALA A 286 4.22 0.72 1.31
N SER A 287 5.16 1.66 1.08
CA SER A 287 5.60 2.00 -0.28
C SER A 287 6.26 0.82 -1.01
N GLN A 288 7.10 0.04 -0.33
CA GLN A 288 7.73 -1.15 -0.90
C GLN A 288 6.70 -2.27 -1.13
N ALA A 289 5.76 -2.44 -0.21
CA ALA A 289 4.66 -3.39 -0.32
C ALA A 289 3.75 -3.09 -1.52
N SER A 290 3.41 -1.83 -1.77
CA SER A 290 2.65 -1.46 -2.97
C SER A 290 3.44 -1.74 -4.25
N LYS A 291 4.73 -1.43 -4.30
CA LYS A 291 5.55 -1.78 -5.48
C LYS A 291 5.64 -3.28 -5.71
N ALA A 292 5.73 -4.07 -4.65
CA ALA A 292 5.70 -5.53 -4.72
C ALA A 292 4.36 -6.03 -5.25
N ALA A 293 3.25 -5.49 -4.73
CA ALA A 293 1.91 -5.86 -5.15
C ALA A 293 1.66 -5.47 -6.61
N ASP A 294 2.01 -4.24 -7.00
CA ASP A 294 1.92 -3.75 -8.38
C ASP A 294 2.75 -4.63 -9.33
N TRP A 295 3.96 -5.02 -8.93
CA TRP A 295 4.81 -5.90 -9.74
C TRP A 295 4.18 -7.28 -9.92
N LEU A 296 3.63 -7.88 -8.86
CA LEU A 296 2.92 -9.16 -8.94
C LEU A 296 1.69 -9.01 -9.83
N LEU A 297 0.78 -8.10 -9.49
CA LEU A 297 -0.49 -7.89 -10.17
C LEU A 297 -0.33 -7.49 -11.65
N ALA A 298 0.78 -6.88 -12.05
CA ALA A 298 1.10 -6.62 -13.46
C ALA A 298 1.26 -7.90 -14.31
N HIS A 299 1.47 -9.06 -13.67
CA HIS A 299 1.50 -10.37 -14.35
C HIS A 299 0.12 -11.04 -14.39
N LEU A 300 -0.92 -10.46 -13.77
CA LEU A 300 -2.27 -11.00 -13.93
C LEU A 300 -2.60 -11.06 -15.43
N PRO A 301 -3.00 -12.23 -15.95
CA PRO A 301 -3.49 -12.30 -17.32
C PRO A 301 -4.62 -11.30 -17.50
N ALA A 302 -4.62 -10.58 -18.63
CA ALA A 302 -5.76 -9.74 -18.99
C ALA A 302 -7.02 -10.60 -18.93
N GLU A 303 -8.03 -10.11 -18.20
CA GLU A 303 -9.35 -10.69 -18.36
C GLU A 303 -9.75 -10.46 -19.82
N ASP A 304 -10.30 -11.47 -20.49
CA ASP A 304 -10.84 -11.37 -21.85
C ASP A 304 -12.14 -10.54 -21.79
N THR A 305 -12.00 -9.28 -21.40
CA THR A 305 -13.04 -8.27 -21.29
C THR A 305 -12.82 -7.33 -22.45
N GLY A 306 -13.54 -7.55 -23.55
CA GLY A 306 -13.37 -6.84 -24.82
C GLY A 306 -13.76 -5.36 -24.77
N GLU A 307 -13.00 -4.53 -24.05
CA GLU A 307 -13.10 -3.07 -24.12
C GLU A 307 -11.73 -2.39 -24.20
N ALA A 308 -11.66 -1.44 -25.13
CA ALA A 308 -10.45 -0.81 -25.61
C ALA A 308 -9.93 0.27 -24.65
N ASP A 309 -8.61 0.27 -24.48
CA ASP A 309 -7.84 1.20 -23.66
C ASP A 309 -7.86 2.62 -24.25
N THR A 310 -8.45 3.59 -23.52
CA THR A 310 -8.34 5.01 -23.85
C THR A 310 -7.61 5.79 -22.77
N ALA A 311 -6.34 6.07 -23.09
CA ALA A 311 -5.66 7.35 -22.94
C ALA A 311 -5.23 7.85 -21.55
N SER A 312 -3.91 7.79 -21.38
CA SER A 312 -3.02 8.84 -20.83
C SER A 312 -3.62 10.26 -20.81
N THR A 313 -3.86 10.82 -19.62
CA THR A 313 -3.58 12.22 -19.31
C THR A 313 -3.48 12.49 -17.80
N ASP A 314 -2.57 13.41 -17.49
CA ASP A 314 -2.24 14.13 -16.25
C ASP A 314 -2.01 13.38 -14.92
N ARG A 315 -0.80 13.55 -14.37
CA ARG A 315 -0.26 12.82 -13.19
C ARG A 315 -0.49 13.54 -11.85
N ARG A 316 -1.18 14.67 -11.83
CA ARG A 316 -1.16 15.58 -10.66
C ARG A 316 -2.35 15.50 -9.71
N ALA A 317 -3.38 14.72 -10.03
CA ALA A 317 -4.63 14.68 -9.25
C ALA A 317 -4.95 13.30 -8.62
N ALA A 318 -4.02 12.35 -8.68
CA ALA A 318 -4.10 11.04 -8.02
C ALA A 318 -2.95 10.84 -7.01
N ALA A 319 -2.51 11.96 -6.43
CA ALA A 319 -1.43 12.10 -5.48
C ALA A 319 -2.03 12.51 -4.13
#